data_AF-A0A955NMM4-F1
#
_entry.id   AF-A0A955NMM4-F1
#
_cell.length_a   1.000
_cell.length_b   1.000
_cell.length_c   1.000
_cell.angle_alpha   90.00
_cell.angle_beta   90.00
_cell.angle_gamma   90.00
#
_symmetry.space_group_name_H-M   'P 1'
#
loop_
_entity.id
_entity.type
_entity.pdbx_description
1 polymer ?
#
loop_
_entity_poly.entity_id
_entity_poly.type
_entity_poly.pdbx_seq_one_letter_code
_entity_poly.pdbx_strand_id
1 'polypeptide(L)'
;TPPRSDDWSGILGVFVGMSIWTYRNGLKPVTLASVVGGFIGGAGFSGIAWLKLMMVAPGNSHMYQAMAEDGALSTDAAQAIITKWSHWQGQNWHSFLEQSYGFVNGLAVVVALGLLASRVKIHEDGKSTRRWTEAAAAFIVLIVMTYVNIVKNLDVWVSQLNPANWQRKITLPNGDTETAQALWDVPFIGRLPGVEWMHLTPTGWFNLTYFLIAAAFIYLCHRHLKNRIPVLPSTPLGKGQLLFLMVLWTWVVANWERAMPGMDGSRLLTEWTIFVNAIICTVMVLVCPKESDAPSVNEVEEFAPLYRRAWIVGLVGMAISVTLFFSITRAVYGDYFAGHAGEQRRFGEQAEWRIHPILKNRLHR
;
A
#
# COMPACT_ATOMS: atom_id res chain seq x y z
N THR A 1 2.08 -9.27 -10.19
CA THR A 1 2.48 -10.56 -9.62
C THR A 1 1.44 -10.91 -8.57
N PRO A 2 0.77 -12.09 -8.64
CA PRO A 2 0.12 -12.65 -7.46
C PRO A 2 1.15 -12.83 -6.33
N PRO A 3 0.74 -13.04 -5.07
CA PRO A 3 1.68 -13.34 -4.00
C PRO A 3 2.62 -14.46 -4.45
N ARG A 4 3.94 -14.24 -4.31
CA ARG A 4 4.97 -15.24 -4.61
C ARG A 4 4.57 -16.57 -3.97
N SER A 5 4.53 -17.64 -4.77
CA SER A 5 4.46 -19.07 -4.41
C SER A 5 3.88 -19.47 -3.03
N ASP A 6 2.80 -20.26 -3.05
CA ASP A 6 2.24 -21.10 -1.96
C ASP A 6 1.44 -20.47 -0.81
N ASP A 7 1.52 -19.16 -0.55
CA ASP A 7 0.82 -18.58 0.62
C ASP A 7 -0.70 -18.43 0.46
N TRP A 8 -1.25 -18.42 -0.76
CA TRP A 8 -2.68 -18.12 -0.99
C TRP A 8 -3.62 -19.13 -0.31
N SER A 9 -3.26 -20.41 -0.34
CA SER A 9 -4.06 -21.49 0.25
C SER A 9 -4.04 -21.43 1.77
N GLY A 10 -2.89 -21.05 2.35
CA GLY A 10 -2.74 -20.76 3.76
C GLY A 10 -3.57 -19.54 4.19
N ILE A 11 -3.50 -18.44 3.43
CA ILE A 11 -4.28 -17.22 3.69
C ILE A 11 -5.78 -17.52 3.61
N LEU A 12 -6.22 -18.26 2.60
CA LEU A 12 -7.63 -18.65 2.47
C LEU A 12 -8.07 -19.57 3.63
N GLY A 13 -7.24 -20.54 4.00
CA GLY A 13 -7.49 -21.41 5.14
C GLY A 13 -7.60 -20.63 6.46
N VAL A 14 -6.69 -19.69 6.70
CA VAL A 14 -6.72 -18.78 7.86
C VAL A 14 -7.96 -17.90 7.82
N PHE A 15 -8.33 -17.34 6.67
CA PHE A 15 -9.53 -16.51 6.52
C PHE A 15 -10.81 -17.29 6.85
N VAL A 16 -10.97 -18.49 6.29
CA VAL A 16 -12.13 -19.35 6.55
C VAL A 16 -12.13 -19.80 8.01
N GLY A 17 -10.99 -20.25 8.54
CA GLY A 17 -10.83 -20.68 9.93
C GLY A 17 -11.17 -19.56 10.92
N MET A 18 -10.65 -18.36 10.70
CA MET A 18 -10.95 -17.17 11.52
C MET A 18 -12.42 -16.76 11.39
N SER A 19 -13.01 -16.85 10.21
CA SER A 19 -14.45 -16.57 10.02
C SER A 19 -15.31 -17.54 10.82
N ILE A 20 -15.01 -18.84 10.77
CA ILE A 20 -15.70 -19.86 11.56
C ILE A 20 -15.50 -19.62 13.06
N TRP A 21 -14.26 -19.35 13.48
CA TRP A 21 -13.94 -19.12 14.88
C TRP A 21 -14.65 -17.88 15.44
N THR A 22 -14.58 -16.73 14.76
CA THR A 22 -15.26 -15.50 15.17
C THR A 22 -16.78 -15.69 15.24
N TYR A 23 -17.36 -16.39 14.26
CA TYR A 23 -18.79 -16.71 14.27
C TYR A 23 -19.18 -17.55 15.49
N ARG A 24 -18.41 -18.60 15.79
CA ARG A 24 -18.66 -19.51 16.91
C ARG A 24 -18.47 -18.86 18.29
N ASN A 25 -17.61 -17.84 18.38
CA ASN A 25 -17.34 -17.10 19.62
C ASN A 25 -18.19 -15.83 19.78
N GLY A 26 -19.30 -15.72 19.03
CA GLY A 26 -20.24 -14.60 19.19
C GLY A 26 -19.81 -13.28 18.55
N LEU A 27 -18.67 -13.25 17.85
CA LEU A 27 -18.14 -12.06 17.15
C LEU A 27 -18.75 -11.89 15.75
N LYS A 28 -20.06 -12.13 15.62
CA LYS A 28 -20.78 -12.15 14.33
C LYS A 28 -20.62 -10.88 13.48
N PRO A 29 -20.59 -9.66 14.05
CA PRO A 29 -20.34 -8.45 13.26
C PRO A 29 -18.95 -8.45 12.60
N VAL A 30 -17.92 -8.89 13.34
CA VAL A 30 -16.55 -9.04 12.81
C VAL A 30 -16.54 -10.04 11.67
N THR A 31 -17.25 -11.16 11.81
CA THR A 31 -17.35 -12.17 10.76
C THR A 31 -18.03 -11.60 9.50
N LEU A 32 -19.16 -10.90 9.65
CA LEU A 32 -19.87 -10.31 8.52
C LEU A 32 -18.99 -9.30 7.77
N ALA A 33 -18.32 -8.40 8.49
CA ALA A 33 -17.42 -7.42 7.90
C ALA A 33 -16.24 -8.09 7.18
N SER A 34 -15.69 -9.16 7.76
CA SER A 34 -14.60 -9.94 7.16
C SER A 34 -15.04 -10.61 5.86
N VAL A 35 -16.24 -11.19 5.82
CA VAL A 35 -16.78 -11.85 4.61
C VAL A 35 -17.08 -10.84 3.51
N VAL A 36 -17.78 -9.75 3.84
CA VAL A 36 -18.09 -8.69 2.87
C VAL A 36 -16.81 -8.06 2.34
N GLY A 37 -15.88 -7.69 3.23
CA GLY A 37 -14.59 -7.12 2.86
C GLY A 37 -13.75 -8.09 2.01
N GLY A 38 -13.72 -9.37 2.39
CA GLY A 38 -12.99 -10.41 1.68
C GLY A 38 -13.51 -10.64 0.26
N PHE A 39 -14.84 -10.67 0.05
CA PHE A 39 -15.40 -10.85 -1.29
C PHE A 39 -15.25 -9.60 -2.16
N ILE A 40 -15.49 -8.40 -1.63
CA ILE A 40 -15.30 -7.16 -2.40
C ILE A 40 -13.82 -6.99 -2.75
N GLY A 41 -12.92 -7.19 -1.79
CA GLY A 41 -11.47 -7.12 -2.01
C GLY A 41 -10.98 -8.19 -2.99
N GLY A 42 -11.48 -9.42 -2.87
CA GLY A 42 -11.16 -10.52 -3.79
C GLY A 42 -11.64 -10.27 -5.22
N ALA A 43 -12.88 -9.79 -5.38
CA ALA A 43 -13.40 -9.36 -6.68
C ALA A 43 -12.62 -8.17 -7.25
N GLY A 44 -12.22 -7.21 -6.42
CA GLY A 44 -11.35 -6.11 -6.81
C GLY A 44 -9.99 -6.58 -7.31
N PHE A 45 -9.33 -7.43 -6.52
CA PHE A 45 -8.01 -7.96 -6.85
C PHE A 45 -8.00 -8.77 -8.14
N SER A 46 -8.95 -9.71 -8.29
CA SER A 46 -9.06 -10.52 -9.50
C SER A 46 -9.56 -9.71 -10.70
N GLY A 47 -10.54 -8.84 -10.49
CA GLY A 47 -11.14 -8.01 -11.54
C GLY A 47 -10.19 -6.97 -12.10
N ILE A 48 -9.38 -6.30 -11.27
CA ILE A 48 -8.38 -5.34 -11.76
C ILE A 48 -7.20 -6.06 -12.45
N ALA A 49 -6.82 -7.24 -11.98
CA ALA A 49 -5.84 -8.08 -12.70
C ALA A 49 -6.36 -8.45 -14.09
N TRP A 50 -7.62 -8.90 -14.17
CA TRP A 50 -8.29 -9.21 -15.42
C TRP A 50 -8.42 -7.98 -16.33
N LEU A 51 -8.83 -6.83 -15.78
CA LEU A 51 -8.94 -5.58 -16.53
C LEU A 51 -7.58 -5.17 -17.12
N LYS A 52 -6.50 -5.28 -16.35
CA LYS A 52 -5.14 -5.08 -16.88
C LYS A 52 -4.88 -6.01 -18.07
N LEU A 53 -5.20 -7.30 -17.97
CA LEU A 53 -5.00 -8.25 -19.08
C LEU A 53 -5.76 -7.79 -20.33
N MET A 54 -6.98 -7.27 -20.19
CA MET A 54 -7.74 -6.75 -21.33
C MET A 54 -7.09 -5.49 -21.90
N MET A 55 -6.63 -4.59 -21.03
CA MET A 55 -5.99 -3.35 -21.43
C MET A 55 -4.62 -3.56 -22.09
N VAL A 56 -3.87 -4.58 -21.71
CA VAL A 56 -2.54 -4.91 -22.30
C VAL A 56 -2.62 -5.88 -23.48
N ALA A 57 -3.81 -6.36 -23.86
CA ALA A 57 -3.94 -7.23 -25.03
C ALA A 57 -3.50 -6.54 -26.34
N PRO A 58 -3.85 -5.26 -26.59
CA PRO A 58 -3.33 -4.53 -27.75
C PRO A 58 -1.80 -4.37 -27.66
N GLY A 59 -1.10 -4.93 -28.64
CA GLY A 59 0.36 -4.92 -28.67
C GLY A 59 1.08 -5.93 -27.77
N ASN A 60 0.38 -6.94 -27.22
CA ASN A 60 1.03 -7.99 -26.43
C ASN A 60 2.07 -8.74 -27.29
N SER A 61 3.35 -8.61 -26.96
CA SER A 61 4.43 -9.16 -27.77
C SER A 61 4.39 -10.69 -27.88
N HIS A 62 4.08 -11.38 -26.78
CA HIS A 62 4.00 -12.85 -26.78
C HIS A 62 2.89 -13.36 -27.70
N MET A 63 1.74 -12.71 -27.67
CA MET A 63 0.60 -13.07 -28.51
C MET A 63 0.92 -12.85 -30.00
N TYR A 64 1.41 -11.67 -30.38
CA TYR A 64 1.68 -11.38 -31.80
C TYR A 64 2.90 -12.13 -32.35
N GLN A 65 3.91 -12.43 -31.52
CA GLN A 65 5.03 -13.29 -31.91
C GLN A 65 4.57 -14.72 -32.15
N ALA A 66 3.78 -15.30 -31.24
CA ALA A 66 3.24 -16.64 -31.41
C ALA A 66 2.31 -16.75 -32.64
N MET A 67 1.46 -15.74 -32.89
CA MET A 67 0.65 -15.66 -34.11
C MET A 67 1.51 -15.63 -35.39
N ALA A 68 2.70 -15.02 -35.34
CA ALA A 68 3.61 -15.02 -36.48
C ALA A 68 4.32 -16.37 -36.67
N GLU A 69 4.70 -17.03 -35.58
CA GLU A 69 5.28 -18.38 -35.59
C GLU A 69 4.29 -19.42 -36.13
N ASP A 70 3.02 -19.32 -35.77
CA ASP A 70 1.94 -20.19 -36.23
C ASP A 70 1.43 -19.84 -37.65
N GLY A 71 1.98 -18.80 -38.28
CA GLY A 71 1.61 -18.36 -39.62
C GLY A 71 0.25 -17.65 -39.73
N ALA A 72 -0.41 -17.36 -38.59
CA ALA A 72 -1.67 -16.61 -38.55
C ALA A 72 -1.47 -15.11 -38.89
N LEU A 73 -0.25 -14.60 -38.75
CA LEU A 73 0.14 -13.24 -39.10
C LEU A 73 1.54 -13.23 -39.73
N SER A 74 1.87 -12.28 -40.61
CA SER A 74 3.26 -12.13 -41.08
C SER A 74 4.14 -11.51 -39.99
N THR A 75 5.43 -11.87 -39.98
CA THR A 75 6.40 -11.32 -39.02
C THR A 75 6.47 -9.80 -39.06
N ASP A 76 6.41 -9.20 -40.25
CA ASP A 76 6.44 -7.74 -40.43
C ASP A 76 5.18 -7.08 -39.84
N ALA A 77 4.01 -7.68 -40.04
CA ALA A 77 2.76 -7.16 -39.48
C ALA A 77 2.74 -7.28 -37.96
N ALA A 78 3.21 -8.39 -37.40
CA ALA A 78 3.36 -8.57 -35.95
C ALA A 78 4.29 -7.50 -35.35
N GLN A 79 5.46 -7.30 -35.95
CA GLN A 79 6.43 -6.31 -35.48
C GLN A 79 5.90 -4.88 -35.59
N ALA A 80 5.16 -4.55 -36.65
CA ALA A 80 4.53 -3.25 -36.81
C ALA A 80 3.49 -2.97 -35.70
N ILE A 81 2.67 -3.97 -35.34
CA ILE A 81 1.70 -3.84 -34.25
C ILE A 81 2.41 -3.66 -32.90
N ILE A 82 3.39 -4.51 -32.59
CA ILE A 82 4.15 -4.43 -31.33
C ILE A 82 4.81 -3.05 -31.20
N THR A 83 5.45 -2.57 -32.28
CA THR A 83 6.12 -1.26 -32.28
C THR A 83 5.13 -0.12 -32.08
N LYS A 84 3.97 -0.17 -32.74
CA LYS A 84 2.91 0.84 -32.62
C LYS A 84 2.39 0.97 -31.18
N TRP A 85 2.29 -0.14 -30.46
CA TRP A 85 1.79 -0.21 -29.08
C TRP A 85 2.90 -0.20 -28.01
N SER A 86 4.17 -0.06 -28.40
CA SER A 86 5.31 -0.14 -27.49
C SER A 86 5.22 0.85 -26.32
N HIS A 87 4.77 2.09 -26.57
CA HIS A 87 4.60 3.09 -25.52
C HIS A 87 3.50 2.72 -24.51
N TRP A 88 2.43 2.07 -24.97
CA TRP A 88 1.34 1.59 -24.11
C TRP A 88 1.78 0.39 -23.28
N GLN A 89 2.52 -0.54 -23.88
CA GLN A 89 3.12 -1.68 -23.18
C GLN A 89 4.19 -1.23 -22.17
N GLY A 90 4.93 -0.15 -22.46
CA GLY A 90 5.93 0.42 -21.56
C GLY A 90 5.38 1.21 -20.37
N GLN A 91 4.05 1.35 -20.22
CA GLN A 91 3.47 2.02 -19.06
C GLN A 91 3.72 1.25 -17.76
N ASN A 92 3.66 1.95 -16.62
CA ASN A 92 3.84 1.34 -15.31
C ASN A 92 2.57 0.57 -14.87
N TRP A 93 2.30 -0.55 -15.53
CA TRP A 93 1.17 -1.44 -15.24
C TRP A 93 1.22 -2.05 -13.85
N HIS A 94 2.37 -2.03 -13.18
CA HIS A 94 2.48 -2.44 -11.79
C HIS A 94 1.83 -1.40 -10.87
N SER A 95 2.17 -0.12 -11.06
CA SER A 95 1.56 1.00 -10.33
C SER A 95 0.04 1.06 -10.54
N PHE A 96 -0.43 0.84 -11.78
CA PHE A 96 -1.88 0.75 -12.07
C PHE A 96 -2.59 -0.30 -11.21
N LEU A 97 -2.00 -1.51 -11.11
CA LEU A 97 -2.56 -2.58 -10.27
C LEU A 97 -2.56 -2.18 -8.80
N GLU A 98 -1.44 -1.69 -8.28
CA GLU A 98 -1.31 -1.33 -6.86
C GLU A 98 -2.33 -0.26 -6.45
N GLN A 99 -2.47 0.80 -7.23
CA GLN A 99 -3.42 1.88 -6.97
C GLN A 99 -4.88 1.40 -7.05
N SER A 100 -5.20 0.64 -8.09
CA SER A 100 -6.57 0.14 -8.31
C SER A 100 -6.96 -0.91 -7.26
N TYR A 101 -6.04 -1.76 -6.82
CA TYR A 101 -6.24 -2.67 -5.69
C TYR A 101 -6.45 -1.90 -4.40
N GLY A 102 -5.62 -0.88 -4.13
CA GLY A 102 -5.79 0.00 -2.98
C GLY A 102 -7.18 0.65 -2.95
N PHE A 103 -7.65 1.14 -4.10
CA PHE A 103 -8.97 1.74 -4.25
C PHE A 103 -10.10 0.76 -3.92
N VAL A 104 -10.12 -0.44 -4.54
CA VAL A 104 -11.21 -1.40 -4.29
C VAL A 104 -11.17 -1.96 -2.86
N ASN A 105 -9.98 -2.18 -2.29
CA ASN A 105 -9.85 -2.56 -0.89
C ASN A 105 -10.35 -1.44 0.05
N GLY A 106 -10.07 -0.18 -0.28
CA GLY A 106 -10.63 0.97 0.43
C GLY A 106 -12.16 0.97 0.38
N LEU A 107 -12.76 0.71 -0.79
CA LEU A 107 -14.21 0.57 -0.93
C LEU A 107 -14.75 -0.61 -0.12
N ALA A 108 -14.06 -1.74 -0.09
CA ALA A 108 -14.41 -2.90 0.72
C ALA A 108 -14.48 -2.53 2.21
N VAL A 109 -13.50 -1.78 2.71
CA VAL A 109 -13.48 -1.26 4.09
C VAL A 109 -14.65 -0.30 4.33
N VAL A 110 -14.91 0.65 3.42
CA VAL A 110 -16.03 1.60 3.55
C VAL A 110 -17.37 0.87 3.62
N VAL A 111 -17.60 -0.11 2.74
CA VAL A 111 -18.84 -0.89 2.73
C VAL A 111 -18.96 -1.72 4.02
N ALA A 112 -17.89 -2.41 4.42
CA ALA A 112 -17.90 -3.23 5.62
C ALA A 112 -18.15 -2.38 6.88
N LEU A 113 -17.43 -1.27 7.05
CA LEU A 113 -17.60 -0.36 8.18
C LEU A 113 -18.95 0.35 8.15
N GLY A 114 -19.44 0.77 6.98
CA GLY A 114 -20.76 1.37 6.84
C GLY A 114 -21.89 0.41 7.23
N LEU A 115 -21.77 -0.86 6.86
CA LEU A 115 -22.71 -1.91 7.29
C LEU A 115 -22.71 -2.08 8.81
N LEU A 116 -21.53 -2.06 9.43
CA LEU A 116 -21.39 -2.17 10.89
C LEU A 116 -21.90 -0.93 11.62
N ALA A 117 -21.54 0.27 11.14
CA ALA A 117 -21.87 1.54 11.77
C ALA A 117 -23.38 1.75 11.91
N SER A 118 -24.18 1.21 10.97
CA SER A 118 -25.64 1.33 11.03
C SER A 118 -26.34 0.18 11.77
N ARG A 119 -25.61 -0.83 12.29
CA ARG A 119 -26.19 -2.10 12.79
C ARG A 119 -25.64 -2.57 14.12
N VAL A 120 -24.46 -2.11 14.51
CA VAL A 120 -23.82 -2.47 15.78
C VAL A 120 -24.04 -1.31 16.74
N LYS A 121 -24.66 -1.61 17.89
CA LYS A 121 -24.75 -0.64 18.98
C LYS A 121 -23.34 -0.22 19.38
N ILE A 122 -23.07 1.08 19.37
CA ILE A 122 -21.82 1.62 19.90
C ILE A 122 -21.74 1.17 21.36
N HIS A 123 -20.71 0.40 21.69
CA HIS A 123 -20.55 -0.09 23.06
C HIS A 123 -20.28 1.11 23.96
N GLU A 124 -21.27 1.48 24.79
CA GLU A 124 -21.13 2.50 25.83
C GLU A 124 -20.35 1.95 27.03
N ASP A 125 -19.25 1.24 26.78
CA ASP A 125 -18.38 0.80 27.86
C ASP A 125 -17.73 2.04 28.47
N GLY A 126 -18.37 2.56 29.51
CA GLY A 126 -18.01 3.76 30.28
C GLY A 126 -16.69 3.67 31.02
N LYS A 127 -15.81 2.73 30.67
CA LYS A 127 -14.41 2.79 31.07
C LYS A 127 -13.70 3.67 30.07
N SER A 128 -13.68 4.98 30.38
CA SER A 128 -12.71 5.94 29.86
C SER A 128 -11.41 5.20 29.56
N THR A 129 -11.05 5.09 28.28
CA THR A 129 -9.67 4.81 27.89
C THR A 129 -8.81 5.73 28.74
N ARG A 130 -7.80 5.18 29.44
CA ARG A 130 -6.96 6.00 30.30
C ARG A 130 -6.39 7.09 29.39
N ARG A 131 -6.52 8.37 29.72
CA ARG A 131 -6.16 9.47 28.78
C ARG A 131 -4.75 9.35 28.19
N TRP A 132 -3.82 8.71 28.90
CA TRP A 132 -2.48 8.42 28.40
C TRP A 132 -2.45 7.42 27.23
N THR A 133 -3.40 6.49 27.11
CA THR A 133 -3.47 5.54 25.98
C THR A 133 -3.84 6.25 24.68
N GLU A 134 -4.67 7.29 24.75
CA GLU A 134 -4.96 8.15 23.59
C GLU A 134 -3.72 8.93 23.15
N ALA A 135 -2.98 9.51 24.11
CA ALA A 135 -1.72 10.18 23.83
C ALA A 135 -0.66 9.21 23.25
N ALA A 136 -0.56 8.00 23.79
CA ALA A 136 0.33 6.96 23.30
C ALA A 136 -0.05 6.51 21.88
N ALA A 137 -1.34 6.31 21.59
CA ALA A 137 -1.82 5.97 20.26
C ALA A 137 -1.48 7.08 19.25
N ALA A 138 -1.73 8.35 19.61
CA ALA A 138 -1.37 9.49 18.77
C ALA A 138 0.14 9.57 18.52
N PHE A 139 0.97 9.34 19.54
CA PHE A 139 2.43 9.30 19.41
C PHE A 139 2.89 8.17 18.48
N ILE A 140 2.33 6.96 18.63
CA ILE A 140 2.67 5.84 17.76
C ILE A 140 2.32 6.15 16.30
N VAL A 141 1.11 6.64 16.05
CA VAL A 141 0.63 6.92 14.69
C VAL A 141 1.38 8.09 14.05
N LEU A 142 1.57 9.19 14.77
CA LEU A 142 2.12 10.43 14.19
C LEU A 142 3.64 10.50 14.21
N ILE A 143 4.30 9.81 15.13
CA ILE A 143 5.77 9.88 15.31
C ILE A 143 6.43 8.56 14.93
N VAL A 144 6.02 7.45 15.54
CA VAL A 144 6.71 6.16 15.33
C VAL A 144 6.47 5.63 13.92
N MET A 145 5.21 5.59 13.47
CA MET A 145 4.88 5.11 12.13
C MET A 145 5.45 6.02 11.05
N THR A 146 5.47 7.34 11.26
CA THR A 146 6.05 8.28 10.28
C THR A 146 7.57 8.12 10.21
N TYR A 147 8.26 7.97 11.35
CA TYR A 147 9.70 7.68 11.40
C TYR A 147 10.05 6.41 10.62
N VAL A 148 9.41 5.28 10.94
CA VAL A 148 9.70 3.98 10.32
C VAL A 148 9.48 4.00 8.80
N ASN A 149 8.59 4.86 8.32
CA ASN A 149 8.35 5.00 6.88
C ASN A 149 9.30 5.99 6.21
N ILE A 150 9.57 7.14 6.83
CA ILE A 150 10.37 8.22 6.23
C ILE A 150 11.87 7.92 6.31
N VAL A 151 12.33 7.18 7.31
CA VAL A 151 13.75 6.79 7.41
C VAL A 151 14.23 6.02 6.17
N LYS A 152 13.33 5.28 5.50
CA LYS A 152 13.62 4.57 4.23
C LYS A 152 13.96 5.51 3.08
N ASN A 153 13.58 6.78 3.17
CA ASN A 153 13.93 7.79 2.17
C ASN A 153 15.42 8.09 2.19
N LEU A 154 16.08 7.98 3.37
CA LEU A 154 17.51 8.23 3.50
C LEU A 154 18.34 7.32 2.60
N ASP A 155 17.97 6.04 2.50
CA ASP A 155 18.69 5.09 1.64
C ASP A 155 18.63 5.52 0.17
N VAL A 156 17.47 6.03 -0.26
CA VAL A 156 17.28 6.56 -1.62
C VAL A 156 18.07 7.86 -1.80
N TRP A 157 18.02 8.76 -0.83
CA TRP A 157 18.73 10.05 -0.87
C TRP A 157 20.25 9.85 -0.93
N VAL A 158 20.80 9.01 -0.05
CA VAL A 158 22.24 8.72 0.02
C VAL A 158 22.73 8.03 -1.26
N SER A 159 21.90 7.20 -1.91
CA SER A 159 22.30 6.46 -3.10
C SER A 159 22.10 7.22 -4.42
N GLN A 160 21.11 8.10 -4.52
CA GLN A 160 20.72 8.73 -5.79
C GLN A 160 21.04 10.22 -5.87
N LEU A 161 21.16 10.93 -4.74
CA LEU A 161 21.58 12.34 -4.77
C LEU A 161 23.09 12.45 -4.97
N ASN A 162 23.56 13.66 -5.30
CA ASN A 162 24.95 13.93 -5.66
C ASN A 162 25.94 13.26 -4.69
N PRO A 163 26.68 12.23 -5.14
CA PRO A 163 27.58 11.46 -4.27
C PRO A 163 28.63 12.32 -3.58
N ALA A 164 29.06 13.43 -4.20
CA ALA A 164 30.04 14.34 -3.61
C ALA A 164 29.57 14.97 -2.28
N ASN A 165 28.26 15.12 -2.08
CA ASN A 165 27.68 15.73 -0.88
C ASN A 165 27.15 14.71 0.14
N TRP A 166 26.83 13.50 -0.33
CA TRP A 166 26.12 12.48 0.44
C TRP A 166 27.00 11.28 0.81
N GLN A 167 28.15 11.11 0.16
CA GLN A 167 29.08 10.02 0.37
C GLN A 167 30.51 10.54 0.56
N ARG A 168 31.35 9.74 1.23
CA ARG A 168 32.79 9.95 1.37
C ARG A 168 33.53 8.63 1.13
N LYS A 169 34.74 8.71 0.59
CA LYS A 169 35.64 7.54 0.47
C LYS A 169 36.56 7.50 1.67
N ILE A 170 36.59 6.36 2.36
CA ILE A 170 37.49 6.10 3.48
C ILE A 170 38.54 5.11 2.99
N THR A 171 39.83 5.41 3.19
CA THR A 171 40.91 4.46 2.90
C THR A 171 41.15 3.61 4.16
N LEU A 172 40.99 2.30 4.03
CA LEU A 172 41.19 1.33 5.08
C LEU A 172 42.70 1.07 5.29
N PRO A 173 43.11 0.54 6.45
CA PRO A 173 44.52 0.26 6.75
C PRO A 173 45.20 -0.71 5.77
N ASN A 174 44.42 -1.52 5.05
CA ASN A 174 44.89 -2.46 4.03
C ASN A 174 45.06 -1.82 2.63
N GLY A 175 44.77 -0.52 2.48
CA GLY A 175 44.84 0.21 1.21
C GLY A 175 43.55 0.18 0.39
N ASP A 176 42.52 -0.57 0.79
CA ASP A 176 41.23 -0.60 0.11
C ASP A 176 40.43 0.68 0.40
N THR A 177 39.58 1.09 -0.56
CA THR A 177 38.68 2.23 -0.39
C THR A 177 37.24 1.76 -0.16
N GLU A 178 36.63 2.19 0.93
CA GLU A 178 35.22 1.96 1.25
C GLU A 178 34.41 3.26 1.08
N THR A 179 33.20 3.15 0.53
CA THR A 179 32.27 4.28 0.45
C THR A 179 31.41 4.31 1.72
N ALA A 180 31.48 5.41 2.45
CA ALA A 180 30.67 5.66 3.65
C ALA A 180 29.78 6.90 3.47
N GLN A 181 28.80 7.09 4.37
CA GLN A 181 28.00 8.33 4.38
C GLN A 181 28.87 9.56 4.64
N ALA A 182 28.50 10.68 4.03
CA ALA A 182 29.12 11.98 4.29
C ALA A 182 29.00 12.35 5.78
N LEU A 183 29.88 13.27 6.21
CA LEU A 183 29.80 13.91 7.51
C LEU A 183 29.42 15.37 7.29
N TRP A 184 28.35 15.81 7.95
CA TRP A 184 27.88 17.18 7.91
C TRP A 184 28.04 17.82 9.28
N ASP A 185 28.70 18.98 9.29
CA ASP A 185 28.95 19.77 10.49
C ASP A 185 27.62 20.15 11.18
N VAL A 186 27.64 20.24 12.50
CA VAL A 186 26.59 20.97 13.23
C VAL A 186 26.55 22.41 12.75
N PRO A 187 25.40 22.91 12.23
CA PRO A 187 25.32 24.25 11.69
C PRO A 187 25.90 25.28 12.67
N PHE A 188 26.79 26.13 12.16
CA PHE A 188 27.50 27.18 12.89
C PHE A 188 28.52 26.70 13.93
N ILE A 189 28.20 25.69 14.74
CA ILE A 189 29.03 25.25 15.88
C ILE A 189 30.16 24.31 15.44
N GLY A 190 29.89 23.37 14.53
CA GLY A 190 30.88 22.37 14.08
C GLY A 190 32.05 22.95 13.29
N ARG A 191 31.98 24.26 12.95
CA ARG A 191 33.05 25.00 12.28
C ARG A 191 33.85 25.91 13.22
N LEU A 192 33.52 25.91 14.51
CA LEU A 192 34.27 26.68 15.50
C LEU A 192 35.62 25.99 15.78
N PRO A 193 36.71 26.77 15.92
CA PRO A 193 38.00 26.23 16.33
C PRO A 193 37.88 25.42 17.63
N GLY A 194 38.33 24.16 17.63
CA GLY A 194 38.26 23.25 18.77
C GLY A 194 36.96 22.42 18.89
N VAL A 195 36.02 22.58 17.96
CA VAL A 195 34.73 21.84 17.93
C VAL A 195 34.52 21.12 16.58
N GLU A 196 35.58 20.94 15.80
CA GLU A 196 35.55 20.33 14.46
C GLU A 196 35.14 18.84 14.49
N TRP A 197 35.18 18.23 15.68
CA TRP A 197 34.71 16.87 15.93
C TRP A 197 33.16 16.75 15.90
N MET A 198 32.44 17.87 15.93
CA MET A 198 30.98 17.86 16.01
C MET A 198 30.32 17.79 14.62
N HIS A 199 30.32 16.60 14.06
CA HIS A 199 29.69 16.26 12.79
C HIS A 199 28.78 15.04 12.94
N LEU A 200 27.74 14.96 12.10
CA LEU A 200 26.83 13.81 12.04
C LEU A 200 26.67 13.35 10.59
N THR A 201 26.37 12.07 10.41
CA THR A 201 25.94 11.54 9.10
C THR A 201 24.55 12.07 8.75
N PRO A 202 24.11 12.02 7.47
CA PRO A 202 22.72 12.30 7.10
C PRO A 202 21.71 11.51 7.96
N THR A 203 22.02 10.24 8.24
CA THR A 203 21.21 9.40 9.13
C THR A 203 21.20 9.92 10.57
N GLY A 204 22.36 10.37 11.07
CA GLY A 204 22.48 10.98 12.39
C GLY A 204 21.64 12.25 12.52
N TRP A 205 21.71 13.13 11.53
CA TRP A 205 20.89 14.35 11.46
C TRP A 205 19.40 14.06 11.42
N PHE A 206 18.98 13.09 10.61
CA PHE A 206 17.60 12.66 10.53
C PHE A 206 17.08 12.13 11.86
N ASN A 207 17.85 11.23 12.50
CA ASN A 207 17.48 10.65 13.79
C ASN A 207 17.42 11.70 14.89
N LEU A 208 18.37 12.64 14.93
CA LEU A 208 18.35 13.75 15.88
C LEU A 208 17.10 14.62 15.69
N THR A 209 16.76 14.95 14.44
CA THR A 209 15.58 15.75 14.13
C THR A 209 14.30 15.05 14.58
N TYR A 210 14.16 13.76 14.28
CA TYR A 210 13.01 12.96 14.72
C TYR A 210 12.94 12.80 16.23
N PHE A 211 14.08 12.66 16.91
CA PHE A 211 14.14 12.65 18.37
C PHE A 211 13.63 13.96 18.96
N LEU A 212 14.04 15.11 18.40
CA LEU A 212 13.55 16.43 18.83
C LEU A 212 12.04 16.59 18.60
N ILE A 213 11.53 16.14 17.44
CA ILE A 213 10.09 16.13 17.15
C ILE A 213 9.35 15.23 18.15
N ALA A 214 9.88 14.03 18.43
CA ALA A 214 9.29 13.10 19.39
C ALA A 214 9.24 13.69 20.80
N ALA A 215 10.33 14.32 21.26
CA ALA A 215 10.39 14.98 22.56
C ALA A 215 9.39 16.14 22.65
N ALA A 216 9.31 16.98 21.60
CA ALA A 216 8.33 18.05 21.52
C ALA A 216 6.89 17.52 21.55
N PHE A 217 6.61 16.44 20.83
CA PHE A 217 5.28 15.81 20.81
C PHE A 217 4.92 15.24 22.18
N ILE A 218 5.84 14.52 22.85
CA ILE A 218 5.62 14.00 24.22
C ILE A 218 5.32 15.16 25.18
N TYR A 219 6.07 16.25 25.10
CA TYR A 219 5.82 17.45 25.91
C TYR A 219 4.42 18.04 25.63
N LEU A 220 4.02 18.14 24.36
CA LEU A 220 2.70 18.63 23.97
C LEU A 220 1.58 17.70 24.44
N CYS A 221 1.75 16.37 24.36
CA CYS A 221 0.80 15.41 24.93
C CYS A 221 0.67 15.58 26.44
N HIS A 222 1.79 15.67 27.16
CA HIS A 222 1.78 15.91 28.60
C HIS A 222 1.08 17.22 28.96
N ARG A 223 1.34 18.29 28.20
CA ARG A 223 0.67 19.57 28.37
C ARG A 223 -0.82 19.44 28.09
N HIS A 224 -1.23 18.78 27.01
CA HIS A 224 -2.62 18.55 26.63
C HIS A 224 -3.40 17.77 27.69
N LEU A 225 -2.77 16.77 28.32
CA LEU A 225 -3.36 15.98 29.39
C LEU A 225 -3.67 16.82 30.65
N LYS A 226 -2.88 17.87 30.90
CA LYS A 226 -3.09 18.81 32.01
C LYS A 226 -4.01 19.97 31.63
N ASN A 227 -3.76 20.58 30.47
CA ASN A 227 -4.44 21.75 29.95
C ASN A 227 -4.66 21.56 28.44
N ARG A 228 -5.93 21.53 28.01
CA ARG A 228 -6.27 21.30 26.59
C ARG A 228 -5.61 22.36 25.69
N ILE A 229 -4.96 21.89 24.64
CA ILE A 229 -4.33 22.75 23.62
C ILE A 229 -5.43 23.25 22.67
N PRO A 230 -5.54 24.58 22.43
CA PRO A 230 -6.64 25.15 21.64
C PRO A 230 -6.75 24.66 20.19
N VAL A 231 -5.62 24.29 19.56
CA VAL A 231 -5.61 23.84 18.16
C VAL A 231 -6.29 22.49 17.95
N LEU A 232 -6.46 21.70 19.02
CA LEU A 232 -7.02 20.35 18.93
C LEU A 232 -8.55 20.41 19.05
N PRO A 233 -9.30 19.85 18.08
CA PRO A 233 -10.76 19.81 18.16
C PRO A 233 -11.25 19.10 19.43
N SER A 234 -12.35 19.59 19.98
CA SER A 234 -12.99 19.00 21.16
C SER A 234 -13.79 17.74 20.81
N THR A 235 -14.34 17.67 19.60
CA THR A 235 -15.24 16.60 19.17
C THR A 235 -14.50 15.39 18.59
N PRO A 236 -15.01 14.16 18.77
CA PRO A 236 -14.39 12.96 18.21
C PRO A 236 -14.23 13.02 16.68
N LEU A 237 -15.24 13.57 15.98
CA LEU A 237 -15.18 13.76 14.54
C LEU A 237 -14.01 14.68 14.16
N GLY A 238 -13.92 15.86 14.76
CA GLY A 238 -12.84 16.81 14.49
C GLY A 238 -11.45 16.22 14.78
N LYS A 239 -11.30 15.48 15.87
CA LYS A 239 -10.04 14.78 16.19
C LYS A 239 -9.69 13.73 15.14
N GLY A 240 -10.67 12.95 14.68
CA GLY A 240 -10.50 11.96 13.63
C GLY A 240 -10.11 12.59 12.29
N GLN A 241 -10.78 13.67 11.89
CA GLN A 241 -10.46 14.44 10.68
C GLN A 241 -9.03 14.98 10.73
N LEU A 242 -8.65 15.63 11.83
CA LEU A 242 -7.30 16.18 12.00
C LEU A 242 -6.24 15.07 11.98
N LEU A 243 -6.46 13.97 12.69
CA LEU A 243 -5.54 12.83 12.69
C LEU A 243 -5.37 12.26 11.27
N PHE A 244 -6.47 12.05 10.55
CA PHE A 244 -6.45 11.57 9.17
C PHE A 244 -5.66 12.51 8.26
N LEU A 245 -5.92 13.82 8.32
CA LEU A 245 -5.24 14.81 7.48
C LEU A 245 -3.74 14.89 7.76
N MET A 246 -3.34 14.85 9.04
CA MET A 246 -1.93 14.84 9.41
C MET A 246 -1.21 13.61 8.86
N VAL A 247 -1.81 12.41 9.00
CA VAL A 247 -1.23 11.17 8.49
C VAL A 247 -1.18 11.18 6.96
N LEU A 248 -2.29 11.54 6.30
CA LEU A 248 -2.41 11.60 4.84
C LEU A 248 -1.32 12.49 4.24
N TRP A 249 -1.23 13.75 4.69
CA TRP A 249 -0.27 14.69 4.10
C TRP A 249 1.16 14.37 4.47
N THR A 250 1.43 13.83 5.66
CA THR A 250 2.77 13.35 6.00
C THR A 250 3.22 12.25 5.05
N TRP A 251 2.35 11.27 4.76
CA TRP A 251 2.68 10.19 3.83
C TRP A 251 2.80 10.65 2.38
N VAL A 252 1.93 11.54 1.91
CA VAL A 252 1.99 12.09 0.55
C VAL A 252 3.29 12.85 0.34
N VAL A 253 3.66 13.75 1.26
CA VAL A 253 4.90 14.52 1.18
C VAL A 253 6.11 13.60 1.30
N ALA A 254 6.11 12.67 2.26
CA ALA A 254 7.20 11.71 2.42
C ALA A 254 7.42 10.84 1.17
N ASN A 255 6.34 10.36 0.55
CA ASN A 255 6.43 9.55 -0.66
C ASN A 255 6.98 10.38 -1.83
N TRP A 256 6.54 11.63 -1.96
CA TRP A 256 7.07 12.57 -2.94
C TRP A 256 8.57 12.83 -2.74
N GLU A 257 9.00 13.15 -1.51
CA GLU A 257 10.42 13.36 -1.18
C GLU A 257 11.27 12.12 -1.46
N ARG A 258 10.71 10.92 -1.30
CA ARG A 258 11.38 9.67 -1.68
C ARG A 258 11.56 9.54 -3.19
N ALA A 259 10.56 9.95 -3.96
CA ALA A 259 10.54 9.81 -5.41
C ALA A 259 11.40 10.88 -6.12
N MET A 260 11.53 12.08 -5.54
CA MET A 260 12.22 13.21 -6.18
C MET A 260 13.62 12.93 -6.72
N PRO A 261 14.55 12.25 -6.01
CA PRO A 261 15.91 12.01 -6.51
C PRO A 261 15.98 11.23 -7.82
N GLY A 262 14.99 10.38 -8.09
CA GLY A 262 14.93 9.52 -9.27
C GLY A 262 13.69 9.76 -10.12
N MET A 263 13.12 10.97 -10.07
CA MET A 263 11.83 11.24 -10.72
C MET A 263 11.94 11.19 -12.24
N ASP A 264 11.16 10.29 -12.85
CA ASP A 264 10.94 10.21 -14.30
C ASP A 264 9.48 10.48 -14.66
N GLY A 265 9.17 10.56 -15.96
CA GLY A 265 7.81 10.85 -16.44
C GLY A 265 6.76 9.83 -16.02
N SER A 266 7.13 8.55 -15.90
CA SER A 266 6.21 7.49 -15.46
C SER A 266 5.94 7.57 -13.95
N ARG A 267 6.96 7.94 -13.17
CA ARG A 267 6.84 8.14 -11.72
C ARG A 267 6.03 9.40 -11.41
N LEU A 268 6.24 10.48 -12.16
CA LEU A 268 5.50 11.74 -11.99
C LEU A 268 3.99 11.52 -12.06
N LEU A 269 3.50 10.71 -13.01
CA LEU A 269 2.07 10.41 -13.12
C LEU A 269 1.54 9.74 -11.85
N THR A 270 2.27 8.74 -11.32
CA THR A 270 1.89 8.02 -10.10
C THR A 270 1.83 8.97 -8.90
N GLU A 271 2.87 9.78 -8.72
CA GLU A 271 2.96 10.73 -7.61
C GLU A 271 1.90 11.83 -7.70
N TRP A 272 1.63 12.33 -8.90
CA TRP A 272 0.58 13.31 -9.14
C TRP A 272 -0.82 12.74 -8.82
N THR A 273 -1.10 11.50 -9.22
CA THR A 273 -2.37 10.84 -8.87
C THR A 273 -2.54 10.68 -7.36
N ILE A 274 -1.47 10.36 -6.62
CA ILE A 274 -1.48 10.31 -5.16
C ILE A 274 -1.84 11.69 -4.57
N PHE A 275 -1.23 12.76 -5.07
CA PHE A 275 -1.53 14.13 -4.65
C PHE A 275 -2.99 14.53 -4.90
N VAL A 276 -3.51 14.27 -6.11
CA VAL A 276 -4.90 14.59 -6.46
C VAL A 276 -5.88 13.83 -5.56
N ASN A 277 -5.62 12.54 -5.31
CA ASN A 277 -6.43 11.75 -4.40
C ASN A 277 -6.38 12.30 -2.97
N ALA A 278 -5.22 12.76 -2.50
CA ALA A 278 -5.10 13.39 -1.18
C ALA A 278 -5.90 14.70 -1.07
N ILE A 279 -5.92 15.51 -2.13
CA ILE A 279 -6.74 16.73 -2.22
C ILE A 279 -8.23 16.37 -2.15
N ILE A 280 -8.68 15.41 -2.96
CA ILE A 280 -10.07 14.95 -2.96
C ILE A 280 -10.46 14.41 -1.58
N CYS A 281 -9.62 13.57 -0.98
CA CYS A 281 -9.84 13.03 0.37
C CYS A 281 -9.91 14.16 1.41
N THR A 282 -9.07 15.19 1.29
CA THR A 282 -9.08 16.35 2.18
C THR A 282 -10.44 17.07 2.10
N VAL A 283 -10.92 17.35 0.89
CA VAL A 283 -12.23 18.00 0.69
C VAL A 283 -13.35 17.12 1.23
N MET A 284 -13.37 15.82 0.90
CA MET A 284 -14.40 14.91 1.37
C MET A 284 -14.43 14.77 2.88
N VAL A 285 -13.27 14.63 3.53
CA VAL A 285 -13.19 14.48 4.99
C VAL A 285 -13.63 15.75 5.70
N LEU A 286 -13.40 16.93 5.13
CA LEU A 286 -13.80 18.20 5.73
C LEU A 286 -15.26 18.58 5.47
N VAL A 287 -15.84 18.16 4.33
CA VAL A 287 -17.18 18.63 3.89
C VAL A 287 -18.27 17.59 4.08
N CYS A 288 -17.98 16.30 3.89
CA CYS A 288 -19.01 15.26 3.90
C CYS A 288 -19.56 14.92 5.30
N PRO A 289 -18.72 14.67 6.33
CA PRO A 289 -19.25 14.29 7.64
C PRO A 289 -19.69 15.53 8.43
N LYS A 290 -20.89 15.48 9.00
CA LYS A 290 -21.40 16.51 9.93
C LYS A 290 -21.57 15.92 11.32
N GLU A 291 -21.38 16.74 12.35
CA GLU A 291 -21.61 16.32 13.74
C GLU A 291 -23.08 15.92 14.00
N SER A 292 -24.01 16.46 13.22
CA SER A 292 -25.43 16.11 13.25
C SER A 292 -25.74 14.71 12.71
N ASP A 293 -24.85 14.12 11.93
CA ASP A 293 -25.13 12.94 11.11
C ASP A 293 -24.86 11.62 11.88
N ALA A 294 -25.14 11.60 13.18
CA ALA A 294 -25.02 10.38 13.97
C ALA A 294 -25.87 9.28 13.31
N PRO A 295 -25.28 8.14 12.92
CA PRO A 295 -26.00 7.12 12.18
C PRO A 295 -27.18 6.60 13.01
N SER A 296 -28.36 6.50 12.41
CA SER A 296 -29.47 5.78 13.03
C SER A 296 -29.09 4.31 13.13
N VAL A 297 -28.83 3.86 14.35
CA VAL A 297 -28.50 2.46 14.62
C VAL A 297 -29.81 1.66 14.54
N ASN A 298 -30.00 0.99 13.41
CA ASN A 298 -31.05 -0.01 13.26
C ASN A 298 -30.47 -1.31 13.80
N GLU A 299 -30.63 -1.53 15.11
CA GLU A 299 -30.15 -2.74 15.77
C GLU A 299 -30.71 -3.96 15.04
N VAL A 300 -29.80 -4.82 14.56
CA VAL A 300 -30.19 -6.09 13.96
C VAL A 300 -30.25 -7.12 15.08
N GLU A 301 -31.46 -7.64 15.34
CA GLU A 301 -31.67 -8.68 16.35
C GLU A 301 -30.79 -9.91 16.08
N GLU A 302 -30.57 -10.27 14.80
CA GLU A 302 -29.72 -11.40 14.42
C GLU A 302 -28.84 -11.17 13.18
N PHE A 303 -27.52 -11.31 13.33
CA PHE A 303 -26.55 -11.22 12.21
C PHE A 303 -26.47 -12.49 11.34
N ALA A 304 -27.06 -13.61 11.78
CA ALA A 304 -26.91 -14.90 11.09
C ALA A 304 -27.50 -14.92 9.66
N PRO A 305 -28.69 -14.36 9.38
CA PRO A 305 -29.23 -14.29 8.02
C PRO A 305 -28.36 -13.44 7.09
N LEU A 306 -27.84 -12.31 7.60
CA LEU A 306 -26.96 -11.41 6.84
C LEU A 306 -25.64 -12.10 6.48
N TYR A 307 -25.06 -12.83 7.43
CA TYR A 307 -23.85 -13.62 7.21
C TYR A 307 -24.05 -14.69 6.13
N ARG A 308 -25.14 -15.46 6.21
CA ARG A 308 -25.47 -16.48 5.20
C ARG A 308 -25.67 -15.84 3.82
N ARG A 309 -26.37 -14.72 3.76
CA ARG A 309 -26.58 -13.97 2.50
C ARG A 309 -25.26 -13.46 1.93
N ALA A 310 -24.37 -12.92 2.75
CA ALA A 310 -23.06 -12.43 2.32
C ALA A 310 -22.21 -13.54 1.69
N TRP A 311 -22.19 -14.74 2.29
CA TRP A 311 -21.53 -15.91 1.68
C TRP A 311 -22.17 -16.35 0.37
N ILE A 312 -23.50 -16.46 0.31
CA ILE A 312 -24.18 -16.88 -0.92
C ILE A 312 -23.90 -15.89 -2.05
N VAL A 313 -24.09 -14.59 -1.79
CA VAL A 313 -23.85 -13.54 -2.78
C VAL A 313 -22.37 -13.52 -3.20
N GLY A 314 -21.46 -13.63 -2.23
CA GLY A 314 -20.03 -13.66 -2.48
C GLY A 314 -19.59 -14.86 -3.35
N LEU A 315 -20.05 -16.06 -3.02
CA LEU A 315 -19.73 -17.29 -3.77
C LEU A 315 -20.34 -17.28 -5.17
N VAL A 316 -21.59 -16.84 -5.31
CA VAL A 316 -22.24 -16.67 -6.63
C VAL A 316 -21.50 -15.63 -7.46
N GLY A 317 -21.19 -14.47 -6.87
CA GLY A 317 -20.42 -13.42 -7.53
C GLY A 317 -19.03 -13.91 -7.96
N MET A 318 -18.35 -14.68 -7.12
CA MET A 318 -17.07 -15.31 -7.44
C MET A 318 -17.20 -16.28 -8.61
N ALA A 319 -18.18 -17.19 -8.60
CA ALA A 319 -18.38 -18.16 -9.67
C ALA A 319 -18.68 -17.48 -11.02
N ILE A 320 -19.53 -16.45 -11.01
CA ILE A 320 -19.82 -15.63 -12.20
C ILE A 320 -18.53 -14.93 -12.68
N SER A 321 -17.79 -14.29 -11.78
CA SER A 321 -16.57 -13.55 -12.12
C SER A 321 -15.51 -14.47 -12.71
N VAL A 322 -15.27 -15.64 -12.11
CA VAL A 322 -14.31 -16.64 -12.63
C VAL A 322 -14.71 -17.08 -14.03
N THR A 323 -15.99 -17.40 -14.25
CA THR A 323 -16.50 -17.82 -15.55
C THR A 323 -16.34 -16.73 -16.60
N LEU A 324 -16.69 -15.48 -16.27
CA LEU A 324 -16.55 -14.34 -17.16
C LEU A 324 -15.07 -14.04 -17.46
N PHE A 325 -14.22 -13.94 -16.44
CA PHE A 325 -12.80 -13.63 -16.62
C PHE A 325 -12.12 -14.69 -17.48
N PHE A 326 -12.40 -15.97 -17.22
CA PHE A 326 -11.89 -17.06 -18.04
C PHE A 326 -12.39 -16.96 -19.49
N SER A 327 -13.70 -16.82 -19.69
CA SER A 327 -14.30 -16.83 -21.04
C SER A 327 -13.82 -15.66 -21.88
N ILE A 328 -13.76 -14.45 -21.30
CA ILE A 328 -13.29 -13.26 -22.01
C ILE A 328 -11.79 -13.34 -22.28
N THR A 329 -10.99 -13.78 -21.30
CA THR A 329 -9.55 -13.95 -21.52
C THR A 329 -9.29 -14.96 -22.63
N ARG A 330 -10.03 -16.07 -22.65
CA ARG A 330 -9.97 -17.07 -23.71
C ARG A 330 -10.43 -16.53 -25.07
N ALA A 331 -11.46 -15.68 -25.10
CA ALA A 331 -11.93 -15.05 -26.32
C ALA A 331 -10.93 -14.03 -26.90
N VAL A 332 -10.21 -13.31 -26.04
CA VAL A 332 -9.23 -12.28 -26.45
C VAL A 332 -7.89 -12.90 -26.85
N TYR A 333 -7.37 -13.83 -26.04
CA TYR A 333 -6.03 -14.38 -26.21
C TYR A 333 -6.00 -15.74 -26.90
N GLY A 334 -7.13 -16.45 -27.03
CA GLY A 334 -7.16 -17.79 -27.60
C GLY A 334 -6.24 -18.75 -26.83
N ASP A 335 -5.41 -19.48 -27.56
CA ASP A 335 -4.36 -20.37 -27.04
C ASP A 335 -3.03 -19.65 -26.73
N TYR A 336 -2.95 -18.35 -27.02
CA TYR A 336 -1.74 -17.57 -26.80
C TYR A 336 -1.60 -17.10 -25.35
N PHE A 337 -0.37 -16.83 -24.94
CA PHE A 337 -0.06 -16.39 -23.59
C PHE A 337 -0.66 -15.01 -23.31
N ALA A 338 -1.49 -14.92 -22.26
CA ALA A 338 -2.17 -13.68 -21.86
C ALA A 338 -1.30 -12.73 -21.02
N GLY A 339 -0.12 -13.18 -20.55
CA GLY A 339 0.66 -12.43 -19.58
C GLY A 339 1.39 -11.22 -20.18
N HIS A 340 1.48 -10.16 -19.37
CA HIS A 340 2.34 -8.98 -19.59
C HIS A 340 3.66 -9.09 -18.81
N ALA A 341 3.80 -10.11 -17.96
CA ALA A 341 5.03 -10.46 -17.25
C ALA A 341 5.49 -11.84 -17.71
N GLY A 342 6.70 -12.27 -17.31
CA GLY A 342 7.27 -13.55 -17.73
C GLY A 342 6.36 -14.76 -17.49
N GLU A 343 6.58 -15.79 -18.30
CA GLU A 343 5.79 -17.03 -18.28
C GLU A 343 6.13 -17.88 -17.04
N GLN A 344 5.42 -17.64 -15.93
CA GLN A 344 5.58 -18.38 -14.69
C GLN A 344 4.58 -19.55 -14.62
N ARG A 345 4.95 -20.70 -15.20
CA ARG A 345 4.12 -21.92 -15.12
C ARG A 345 4.25 -22.57 -13.74
N ARG A 346 3.13 -22.99 -13.14
CA ARG A 346 3.13 -23.67 -11.83
C ARG A 346 3.21 -25.19 -11.93
N PHE A 347 2.66 -25.76 -13.00
CA PHE A 347 2.54 -27.19 -13.22
C PHE A 347 3.17 -27.57 -14.57
N GLY A 348 3.51 -28.87 -14.71
CA GLY A 348 4.15 -29.40 -15.90
C GLY A 348 5.67 -29.39 -15.83
N GLU A 349 6.31 -29.78 -16.93
CA GLU A 349 7.77 -29.89 -17.03
C GLU A 349 8.46 -28.53 -16.97
N GLN A 350 7.81 -27.50 -17.52
CA GLN A 350 8.26 -26.11 -17.53
C GLN A 350 7.85 -25.33 -16.26
N ALA A 351 7.50 -26.02 -15.17
CA ALA A 351 7.12 -25.34 -13.93
C ALA A 351 8.30 -24.55 -13.35
N GLU A 352 8.09 -23.30 -12.93
CA GLU A 352 9.13 -22.37 -12.52
C GLU A 352 10.00 -22.92 -11.37
N TRP A 353 9.40 -23.61 -10.41
CA TRP A 353 10.13 -24.23 -9.30
C TRP A 353 11.02 -25.42 -9.73
N ARG A 354 10.79 -26.00 -10.93
CA ARG A 354 11.64 -27.05 -11.52
C ARG A 354 12.82 -26.46 -12.29
N ILE A 355 12.57 -25.42 -13.08
CA ILE A 355 13.58 -24.77 -13.93
C ILE A 355 14.43 -23.74 -13.17
N HIS A 356 13.86 -23.12 -12.13
CA HIS A 356 14.48 -22.11 -11.27
C HIS A 356 14.22 -22.41 -9.79
N PRO A 357 14.75 -23.53 -9.25
CA PRO A 357 14.54 -23.87 -7.85
C PRO A 357 15.14 -22.80 -6.93
N ILE A 358 14.36 -22.39 -5.91
CA ILE A 358 14.83 -21.52 -4.83
C ILE A 358 15.78 -22.35 -3.95
N LEU A 359 17.08 -22.27 -4.25
CA LEU A 359 18.11 -22.97 -3.48
C LEU A 359 18.40 -22.20 -2.18
N LYS A 360 18.19 -22.84 -1.02
CA LYS A 360 18.45 -22.26 0.33
C LYS A 360 19.86 -21.68 0.53
N ASN A 361 20.83 -22.07 -0.31
CA ASN A 361 22.24 -21.74 -0.17
C ASN A 361 22.75 -20.71 -1.20
N ARG A 362 21.86 -20.08 -1.98
CA ARG A 362 22.24 -18.98 -2.87
C ARG A 362 21.76 -17.67 -2.29
N LEU A 363 22.59 -16.63 -2.39
CA LEU A 363 22.13 -15.25 -2.20
C LEU A 363 21.03 -14.98 -3.24
N HIS A 364 19.81 -14.73 -2.76
CA HIS A 364 18.72 -14.28 -3.60
C HIS A 364 19.03 -12.84 -4.04
N ARG A 365 19.14 -12.62 -5.36
CA ARG A 365 19.27 -11.28 -5.96
C ARG A 365 17.92 -10.61 -6.13
#